data_AF-A0A359IC83-F1
#
_entry.id   AF-A0A359IC83-F1
#
_cell.length_a   1.000
_cell.length_b   1.000
_cell.length_c   1.000
_cell.angle_alpha   90.00
_cell.angle_beta   90.00
_cell.angle_gamma   90.00
#
_symmetry.space_group_name_H-M   'P 1'
#
loop_
_entity.id
_entity.type
_entity.pdbx_description
1 polymer ?
#
loop_
_entity_poly.entity_id
_entity_poly.type
_entity_poly.pdbx_seq_one_letter_code
_entity_poly.pdbx_strand_id
1 'polypeptide(L)'
;MFAGEYACHTKGHNQNHFGAALCEAAFMTGLERNADIVEMATYAPLFAHVDGWQWRPDMIWFDNLRSMPTASYYVQQMYGLNRGSRVVPTTLDKRPAAGLDGQDGLFATVAYDEDVKDYIVKIANTSDSAQDIKLDFKGYKGKFSKMTVETLHADEKTENTLDNPDLVKPEKREISIESTSTPVVEVPARTFAIYRIR
;
A
#
# COMPACT_ATOMS: atom_id res chain seq x y z
N MET A 1 20.83 -3.17 -5.10
CA MET A 1 20.16 -2.71 -6.33
C MET A 1 19.32 -1.48 -5.99
N PHE A 2 19.31 -0.49 -6.88
CA PHE A 2 18.51 0.74 -6.73
C PHE A 2 17.49 0.82 -7.85
N ALA A 3 16.20 0.81 -7.51
CA ALA A 3 15.12 1.11 -8.45
C ALA A 3 15.02 2.64 -8.60
N GLY A 4 15.84 3.18 -9.51
CA GLY A 4 16.08 4.63 -9.63
C GLY A 4 14.84 5.47 -9.93
N GLU A 5 13.88 4.89 -10.66
CA GLU A 5 12.63 5.54 -11.03
C GLU A 5 11.51 4.48 -11.15
N TYR A 6 10.32 4.79 -10.64
CA TYR A 6 9.09 4.12 -11.01
C TYR A 6 7.89 5.07 -10.89
N ALA A 7 6.90 4.83 -11.74
CA ALA A 7 5.55 5.36 -11.64
C ALA A 7 4.61 4.45 -12.44
N CYS A 8 3.35 4.33 -12.03
CA CYS A 8 2.39 3.50 -12.75
C CYS A 8 1.61 4.33 -13.79
N HIS A 9 1.51 3.78 -15.00
CA HIS A 9 0.58 4.25 -16.03
C HIS A 9 -0.47 3.18 -16.28
N THR A 10 -1.75 3.57 -16.30
CA THR A 10 -2.80 2.67 -16.77
C THR A 10 -3.16 3.00 -18.23
N LYS A 11 -3.64 1.98 -18.94
CA LYS A 11 -3.91 2.08 -20.38
C LYS A 11 -5.01 3.11 -20.64
N GLY A 12 -4.66 4.18 -21.36
CA GLY A 12 -5.61 5.23 -21.74
C GLY A 12 -5.85 6.29 -20.67
N HIS A 13 -5.14 6.25 -19.54
CA HIS A 13 -5.21 7.26 -18.48
C HIS A 13 -3.83 7.48 -17.84
N ASN A 14 -3.06 8.43 -18.39
CA ASN A 14 -1.73 8.80 -17.87
C ASN A 14 -1.88 9.81 -16.72
N GLN A 15 -2.51 9.41 -15.63
CA GLN A 15 -2.87 10.32 -14.54
C GLN A 15 -2.73 9.63 -13.17
N ASN A 16 -2.71 10.42 -12.08
CA ASN A 16 -2.49 9.94 -10.72
C ASN A 16 -3.78 9.43 -10.04
N HIS A 17 -4.59 8.67 -10.77
CA HIS A 17 -5.80 8.08 -10.23
C HIS A 17 -5.50 6.94 -9.25
N PHE A 18 -6.50 6.63 -8.42
CA PHE A 18 -6.41 5.59 -7.41
C PHE A 18 -6.01 4.21 -7.97
N GLY A 19 -6.53 3.81 -9.13
CA GLY A 19 -6.17 2.54 -9.77
C GLY A 19 -4.66 2.40 -10.06
N ALA A 20 -4.01 3.47 -10.51
CA ALA A 20 -2.56 3.49 -10.70
C ALA A 20 -1.82 3.37 -9.36
N ALA A 21 -2.28 4.10 -8.33
CA ALA A 21 -1.71 4.04 -7.00
C ALA A 21 -1.85 2.65 -6.35
N LEU A 22 -2.98 1.96 -6.56
CA LEU A 22 -3.17 0.60 -6.07
C LEU A 22 -2.18 -0.40 -6.72
N CYS A 23 -1.91 -0.24 -8.02
CA CYS A 23 -0.87 -1.01 -8.70
C CYS A 23 0.53 -0.70 -8.15
N GLU A 24 0.82 0.56 -7.80
CA GLU A 24 2.07 0.96 -7.15
C GLU A 24 2.21 0.32 -5.78
N ALA A 25 1.13 0.29 -4.98
CA ALA A 25 1.12 -0.39 -3.69
C ALA A 25 1.40 -1.90 -3.85
N ALA A 26 0.75 -2.55 -4.81
CA ALA A 26 1.01 -3.96 -5.15
C ALA A 26 2.48 -4.18 -5.56
N PHE A 27 3.03 -3.30 -6.41
CA PHE A 27 4.43 -3.33 -6.84
C PHE A 27 5.41 -3.18 -5.67
N MET A 28 5.13 -2.27 -4.73
CA MET A 28 5.97 -2.04 -3.55
C MET A 28 6.04 -3.24 -2.61
N THR A 29 5.06 -4.16 -2.62
CA THR A 29 5.20 -5.46 -1.94
C THR A 29 6.38 -6.27 -2.49
N GLY A 30 6.67 -6.15 -3.79
CA GLY A 30 7.85 -6.73 -4.43
C GLY A 30 9.15 -6.13 -3.90
N LEU A 31 9.21 -4.81 -3.80
CA LEU A 31 10.39 -4.11 -3.28
C LEU A 31 10.68 -4.52 -1.84
N GLU A 32 9.65 -4.49 -0.98
CA GLU A 32 9.77 -4.84 0.43
C GLU A 32 10.12 -6.33 0.62
N ARG A 33 9.52 -7.25 -0.15
CA ARG A 33 9.84 -8.68 -0.08
C ARG A 33 11.28 -8.99 -0.46
N ASN A 34 11.88 -8.21 -1.34
CA ASN A 34 13.25 -8.38 -1.86
C ASN A 34 14.22 -7.34 -1.29
N ALA A 35 13.95 -6.81 -0.08
CA ALA A 35 14.77 -5.79 0.56
C ALA A 35 16.21 -6.26 0.92
N ASP A 36 16.49 -7.55 0.77
CA ASP A 36 17.85 -8.12 0.83
C ASP A 36 18.72 -7.72 -0.38
N ILE A 37 18.09 -7.37 -1.51
CA ILE A 37 18.77 -6.96 -2.75
C ILE A 37 18.36 -5.55 -3.18
N VAL A 38 17.11 -5.14 -2.95
CA VAL A 38 16.59 -3.80 -3.26
C VAL A 38 16.80 -2.88 -2.07
N GLU A 39 17.84 -2.05 -2.14
CA GLU A 39 18.23 -1.18 -1.02
C GLU A 39 17.46 0.16 -1.04
N MET A 40 17.11 0.62 -2.24
CA MET A 40 16.44 1.91 -2.45
C MET A 40 15.46 1.82 -3.63
N ALA A 41 14.41 2.63 -3.57
CA ALA A 41 13.49 2.85 -4.68
C ALA A 41 12.97 4.28 -4.62
N THR A 42 12.78 4.90 -5.79
CA THR A 42 12.33 6.29 -5.89
C THR A 42 11.16 6.40 -6.84
N TYR A 43 10.03 6.89 -6.34
CA TYR A 43 8.95 7.33 -7.22
C TYR A 43 9.40 8.56 -8.00
N ALA A 44 9.18 8.57 -9.31
CA ALA A 44 9.55 9.70 -10.15
C ALA A 44 8.52 9.98 -11.25
N PRO A 45 8.22 11.26 -11.53
CA PRO A 45 8.78 12.47 -10.92
C PRO A 45 8.02 12.94 -9.66
N LEU A 46 8.66 13.81 -8.85
CA LEU A 46 8.15 14.19 -7.53
C LEU A 46 7.15 15.35 -7.56
N PHE A 47 7.47 16.43 -8.29
CA PHE A 47 6.69 17.67 -8.31
C PHE A 47 6.42 18.14 -9.73
N ALA A 48 5.19 18.55 -10.00
CA ALA A 48 4.81 19.22 -11.25
C ALA A 48 3.88 20.41 -11.01
N HIS A 49 4.12 21.50 -11.75
CA HIS A 49 3.23 22.64 -11.79
C HIS A 49 2.03 22.33 -12.70
N VAL A 50 0.81 22.63 -12.25
CA VAL A 50 -0.44 22.31 -12.99
C VAL A 50 -0.59 23.01 -14.34
N ASP A 51 0.20 24.05 -14.61
CA ASP A 51 0.26 24.76 -15.91
C ASP A 51 1.57 24.54 -16.68
N GLY A 52 2.49 23.70 -16.18
CA GLY A 52 3.82 23.55 -16.77
C GLY A 52 4.50 22.22 -16.49
N TRP A 53 4.07 21.17 -17.20
CA TRP A 53 4.63 19.81 -17.08
C TRP A 53 5.02 19.22 -18.45
N GLN A 54 6.03 18.35 -18.45
CA GLN A 54 6.47 17.60 -19.64
C GLN A 54 6.16 16.09 -19.55
N TRP A 55 5.90 15.60 -18.33
CA TRP A 55 5.56 14.22 -18.02
C TRP A 55 4.35 14.20 -17.09
N ARG A 56 3.60 13.09 -17.10
CA ARG A 56 2.55 12.78 -16.13
C ARG A 56 2.45 11.26 -16.04
N PRO A 57 2.35 10.62 -14.87
CA PRO A 57 2.03 11.18 -13.53
C PRO A 57 3.21 11.80 -12.76
N ASP A 58 2.88 12.60 -11.72
CA ASP A 58 3.81 13.19 -10.74
C ASP A 58 3.22 13.09 -9.32
N MET A 59 4.05 12.93 -8.29
CA MET A 59 3.56 12.63 -6.94
C MET A 59 2.77 13.79 -6.30
N ILE A 60 3.23 15.02 -6.46
CA ILE A 60 2.62 16.23 -5.88
C ILE A 60 2.43 17.28 -6.98
N TRP A 61 1.18 17.70 -7.16
CA TRP A 61 0.82 18.76 -8.10
C TRP A 61 0.65 20.07 -7.37
N PHE A 62 1.07 21.19 -7.97
CA PHE A 62 0.96 22.50 -7.33
C PHE A 62 0.68 23.63 -8.31
N ASP A 63 0.11 24.72 -7.80
CA ASP A 63 0.07 26.04 -8.45
C ASP A 63 0.87 27.04 -7.60
N ASN A 64 0.80 28.33 -7.94
CA ASN A 64 1.53 29.39 -7.23
C ASN A 64 1.20 29.53 -5.73
N LEU A 65 0.05 29.03 -5.27
CA LEU A 65 -0.47 29.23 -3.91
C LEU A 65 -0.88 27.93 -3.20
N ARG A 66 -1.03 26.82 -3.92
CA ARG A 66 -1.61 25.56 -3.45
C ARG A 66 -0.77 24.37 -3.89
N SER A 67 -0.82 23.30 -3.12
CA SER A 67 -0.26 21.99 -3.48
C SER A 67 -1.24 20.88 -3.11
N MET A 68 -1.19 19.78 -3.84
CA MET A 68 -2.09 18.66 -3.68
C MET A 68 -1.34 17.33 -3.74
N PRO A 69 -1.42 16.50 -2.68
CA PRO A 69 -0.94 15.14 -2.71
C PRO A 69 -1.84 14.26 -3.59
N THR A 70 -1.23 13.39 -4.38
CA THR A 70 -1.97 12.41 -5.20
C THR A 70 -2.26 11.11 -4.45
N ALA A 71 -3.03 10.20 -5.05
CA ALA A 71 -3.16 8.84 -4.54
C ALA A 71 -1.79 8.14 -4.43
N SER A 72 -0.90 8.35 -5.41
CA SER A 72 0.48 7.83 -5.39
C SER A 72 1.30 8.38 -4.22
N TYR A 73 1.14 9.67 -3.89
CA TYR A 73 1.75 10.26 -2.68
C TYR A 73 1.33 9.50 -1.43
N TYR A 74 0.03 9.22 -1.30
CA TYR A 74 -0.48 8.55 -0.11
C TYR A 74 -0.01 7.09 -0.01
N VAL A 75 0.19 6.38 -1.11
CA VAL A 75 0.86 5.08 -1.10
C VAL A 75 2.29 5.19 -0.57
N GLN A 76 3.07 6.18 -1.05
CA GLN A 76 4.43 6.41 -0.55
C GLN A 76 4.44 6.76 0.94
N GLN A 77 3.53 7.64 1.38
CA GLN A 77 3.39 8.02 2.78
C GLN A 77 3.04 6.81 3.65
N MET A 78 2.04 6.01 3.25
CA MET A 78 1.62 4.82 3.96
C MET A 78 2.75 3.80 4.09
N TYR A 79 3.55 3.56 3.04
CA TYR A 79 4.73 2.69 3.12
C TYR A 79 5.83 3.30 4.00
N GLY A 80 6.14 4.59 3.83
CA GLY A 80 7.21 5.28 4.56
C GLY A 80 6.95 5.34 6.07
N LEU A 81 5.71 5.57 6.48
CA LEU A 81 5.31 5.60 7.89
C LEU A 81 5.13 4.19 8.50
N ASN A 82 5.15 3.13 7.68
CA ASN A 82 4.94 1.75 8.10
C ASN A 82 6.05 0.79 7.60
N ARG A 83 7.30 1.24 7.51
CA ARG A 83 8.42 0.45 6.95
C ARG A 83 8.72 -0.85 7.74
N GLY A 84 8.68 -0.78 9.06
CA GLY A 84 9.22 -1.84 9.93
C GLY A 84 10.75 -1.91 9.92
N SER A 85 11.32 -2.81 10.72
CA SER A 85 12.76 -3.06 10.81
C SER A 85 13.19 -4.35 10.13
N ARG A 86 12.29 -5.34 10.00
CA ARG A 86 12.60 -6.66 9.42
C ARG A 86 11.45 -7.19 8.61
N VAL A 87 11.74 -7.66 7.39
CA VAL A 87 10.76 -8.37 6.57
C VAL A 87 10.52 -9.76 7.16
N VAL A 88 9.25 -10.14 7.28
CA VAL A 88 8.81 -11.47 7.72
C VAL A 88 8.47 -12.30 6.48
N PRO A 89 9.06 -13.49 6.28
CA PRO A 89 8.73 -14.36 5.16
C PRO A 89 7.22 -14.62 5.08
N THR A 90 6.60 -14.16 3.99
CA THR A 90 5.15 -14.16 3.82
C THR A 90 4.77 -14.99 2.60
N THR A 91 3.83 -15.90 2.77
CA THR A 91 3.32 -16.75 1.68
C THR A 91 1.80 -16.81 1.70
N LEU A 92 1.20 -16.86 0.52
CA LEU A 92 -0.18 -17.26 0.28
C LEU A 92 -0.17 -18.65 -0.37
N ASP A 93 -0.74 -19.65 0.31
CA ASP A 93 -0.71 -21.07 -0.11
C ASP A 93 0.69 -21.58 -0.47
N LYS A 94 1.67 -21.27 0.40
CA LYS A 94 3.10 -21.64 0.25
C LYS A 94 3.81 -21.00 -0.95
N ARG A 95 3.15 -20.10 -1.68
CA ARG A 95 3.74 -19.28 -2.75
C ARG A 95 3.89 -17.84 -2.28
N PRO A 96 4.76 -17.01 -2.86
CA PRO A 96 4.80 -15.58 -2.57
C PRO A 96 3.42 -14.95 -2.79
N ALA A 97 2.94 -14.12 -1.86
CA ALA A 97 1.70 -13.36 -2.03
C ALA A 97 1.94 -12.19 -2.99
N ALA A 98 1.88 -12.45 -4.28
CA ALA A 98 2.36 -11.57 -5.35
C ALA A 98 1.41 -11.55 -6.55
N GLY A 99 0.11 -11.73 -6.33
CA GLY A 99 -0.92 -11.73 -7.36
C GLY A 99 -0.74 -12.82 -8.43
N LEU A 100 -0.17 -13.97 -8.06
CA LEU A 100 0.01 -15.10 -8.97
C LEU A 100 -1.34 -15.73 -9.35
N ASP A 101 -1.37 -16.56 -10.40
CA ASP A 101 -2.56 -17.32 -10.78
C ASP A 101 -3.14 -18.09 -9.56
N GLY A 102 -4.42 -17.85 -9.30
CA GLY A 102 -5.16 -18.39 -8.15
C GLY A 102 -4.91 -17.66 -6.83
N GLN A 103 -4.39 -16.43 -6.84
CA GLN A 103 -4.30 -15.53 -5.66
C GLN A 103 -5.29 -14.36 -5.75
N ASP A 104 -6.15 -14.34 -6.77
CA ASP A 104 -7.26 -13.40 -6.91
C ASP A 104 -6.86 -11.94 -6.69
N GLY A 105 -5.72 -11.52 -7.27
CA GLY A 105 -5.25 -10.13 -7.18
C GLY A 105 -4.71 -9.72 -5.81
N LEU A 106 -4.36 -10.67 -4.93
CA LEU A 106 -3.76 -10.36 -3.63
C LEU A 106 -2.24 -10.26 -3.69
N PHE A 107 -1.74 -9.12 -3.23
CA PHE A 107 -0.32 -8.86 -2.99
C PHE A 107 -0.13 -8.53 -1.52
N ALA A 108 0.86 -9.15 -0.87
CA ALA A 108 1.10 -8.89 0.53
C ALA A 108 2.59 -8.99 0.93
N THR A 109 2.93 -8.19 1.93
CA THR A 109 4.16 -8.31 2.73
C THR A 109 3.84 -8.11 4.21
N VAL A 110 4.71 -8.67 5.05
CA VAL A 110 4.68 -8.44 6.48
C VAL A 110 6.06 -7.95 6.91
N ALA A 111 6.09 -6.90 7.71
CA ALA A 111 7.29 -6.46 8.40
C ALA A 111 7.06 -6.49 9.91
N TYR A 112 8.10 -6.78 10.67
CA TYR A 112 8.13 -6.59 12.12
C TYR A 112 8.80 -5.26 12.44
N ASP A 113 8.23 -4.52 13.37
CA ASP A 113 8.76 -3.26 13.89
C ASP A 113 9.29 -3.52 15.30
N GLU A 114 10.62 -3.59 15.45
CA GLU A 114 11.28 -3.93 16.73
C GLU A 114 11.09 -2.87 17.82
N ASP A 115 10.93 -1.60 17.44
CA ASP A 115 10.84 -0.48 18.39
C ASP A 115 9.51 -0.50 19.14
N VAL A 116 8.42 -0.72 18.42
CA VAL A 116 7.07 -0.76 19.02
C VAL A 116 6.52 -2.17 19.18
N LYS A 117 7.18 -3.19 18.62
CA LYS A 117 6.80 -4.62 18.68
C LYS A 117 5.49 -4.94 17.97
N ASP A 118 5.24 -4.29 16.83
CA ASP A 118 4.08 -4.55 15.99
C ASP A 118 4.45 -5.42 14.79
N TYR A 119 3.51 -6.25 14.34
CA TYR A 119 3.53 -6.74 12.97
C TYR A 119 2.76 -5.78 12.08
N ILE A 120 3.39 -5.37 10.97
CA ILE A 120 2.84 -4.49 9.95
C ILE A 120 2.53 -5.36 8.74
N VAL A 121 1.24 -5.63 8.51
CA VAL A 121 0.74 -6.43 7.40
C VAL A 121 0.22 -5.49 6.32
N LYS A 122 0.89 -5.44 5.17
CA LYS A 122 0.51 -4.60 4.04
C LYS A 122 -0.10 -5.49 2.97
N ILE A 123 -1.34 -5.19 2.57
CA ILE A 123 -2.10 -5.98 1.59
C ILE A 123 -2.69 -5.04 0.54
N ALA A 124 -2.40 -5.31 -0.73
CA ALA A 124 -3.11 -4.71 -1.85
C ALA A 124 -4.04 -5.77 -2.45
N ASN A 125 -5.35 -5.51 -2.42
CA ASN A 125 -6.36 -6.28 -3.10
C ASN A 125 -6.72 -5.57 -4.41
N THR A 126 -6.26 -6.10 -5.54
CA THR A 126 -6.54 -5.52 -6.87
C THR A 126 -7.78 -6.11 -7.53
N SER A 127 -8.50 -7.02 -6.88
CA SER A 127 -9.70 -7.63 -7.44
C SER A 127 -10.96 -6.82 -7.16
N ASP A 128 -12.04 -7.22 -7.85
CA ASP A 128 -13.37 -6.61 -7.75
C ASP A 128 -14.21 -7.17 -6.59
N SER A 129 -13.61 -8.01 -5.74
CA SER A 129 -14.29 -8.63 -4.59
C SER A 129 -13.52 -8.43 -3.30
N ALA A 130 -14.26 -8.25 -2.20
CA ALA A 130 -13.67 -8.31 -0.85
C ALA A 130 -13.12 -9.72 -0.58
N GLN A 131 -12.05 -9.80 0.21
CA GLN A 131 -11.38 -11.06 0.52
C GLN A 131 -11.09 -11.17 2.02
N ASP A 132 -11.51 -12.27 2.62
CA ASP A 132 -11.20 -12.62 4.01
C ASP A 132 -9.85 -13.33 4.08
N ILE A 133 -8.92 -12.74 4.85
CA ILE A 133 -7.55 -13.22 4.94
C ILE A 133 -7.26 -13.64 6.38
N LYS A 134 -7.03 -14.94 6.57
CA LYS A 134 -6.53 -15.47 7.83
C LYS A 134 -5.01 -15.25 7.92
N LEU A 135 -4.58 -14.50 8.92
CA LEU A 135 -3.17 -14.22 9.17
C LEU A 135 -2.60 -15.29 10.10
N ASP A 136 -1.76 -16.19 9.56
CA ASP A 136 -1.11 -17.28 10.30
C ASP A 136 0.38 -16.98 10.55
N PHE A 137 0.70 -16.54 11.75
CA PHE A 137 2.07 -16.23 12.18
C PHE A 137 2.76 -17.50 12.69
N LYS A 138 3.27 -18.32 11.76
CA LYS A 138 3.93 -19.59 12.10
C LYS A 138 5.06 -19.40 13.13
N GLY A 139 4.98 -20.16 14.22
CA GLY A 139 5.96 -20.11 15.31
C GLY A 139 5.71 -19.01 16.35
N TYR A 140 4.78 -18.09 16.11
CA TYR A 140 4.33 -17.14 17.12
C TYR A 140 3.50 -17.87 18.19
N LYS A 141 3.87 -17.71 19.46
CA LYS A 141 3.19 -18.36 20.61
C LYS A 141 2.27 -17.42 21.38
N GLY A 142 2.25 -16.14 21.03
CA GLY A 142 1.44 -15.13 21.69
C GLY A 142 0.02 -15.08 21.13
N LYS A 143 -0.71 -14.07 21.60
CA LYS A 143 -2.00 -13.68 21.05
C LYS A 143 -1.97 -12.19 20.73
N PHE A 144 -2.57 -11.83 19.63
CA PHE A 144 -2.87 -10.45 19.27
C PHE A 144 -4.16 -10.03 19.96
N SER A 145 -4.21 -8.78 20.39
CA SER A 145 -5.36 -8.19 21.08
C SER A 145 -5.65 -6.76 20.65
N LYS A 146 -4.75 -6.14 19.88
CA LYS A 146 -4.92 -4.80 19.33
C LYS A 146 -4.63 -4.81 17.84
N MET A 147 -5.47 -4.12 17.10
CA MET A 147 -5.30 -3.95 15.66
C MET A 147 -5.72 -2.54 15.26
N THR A 148 -4.92 -1.90 14.42
CA THR A 148 -5.33 -0.70 13.69
C THR A 148 -5.21 -0.97 12.21
N VAL A 149 -6.13 -0.44 11.41
CA VAL A 149 -6.02 -0.47 9.95
C VAL A 149 -5.93 0.95 9.41
N GLU A 150 -5.09 1.13 8.41
CA GLU A 150 -5.04 2.30 7.54
C GLU A 150 -5.36 1.84 6.12
N THR A 151 -6.39 2.39 5.49
CA THR A 151 -6.85 2.00 4.15
C THR A 151 -6.80 3.16 3.17
N LEU A 152 -6.41 2.89 1.93
CA LEU A 152 -6.59 3.79 0.78
C LEU A 152 -7.54 3.12 -0.21
N HIS A 153 -8.65 3.79 -0.51
CA HIS A 153 -9.70 3.27 -1.38
C HIS A 153 -10.44 4.42 -2.08
N ALA A 154 -10.78 4.22 -3.35
CA ALA A 154 -11.70 5.05 -4.13
C ALA A 154 -12.14 4.31 -5.40
N ASP A 155 -13.02 4.91 -6.20
CA ASP A 155 -13.25 4.42 -7.57
C ASP A 155 -11.95 4.49 -8.39
N GLU A 156 -11.80 3.55 -9.33
CA GLU A 156 -10.54 3.30 -10.05
C GLU A 156 -9.94 4.55 -10.70
N LYS A 157 -10.79 5.44 -11.24
CA LYS A 157 -10.38 6.65 -11.96
C LYS A 157 -10.40 7.92 -11.11
N THR A 158 -10.70 7.82 -9.81
CA THR A 158 -10.75 8.98 -8.93
C THR A 158 -9.36 9.54 -8.72
N GLU A 159 -9.23 10.85 -8.84
CA GLU A 159 -7.99 11.59 -8.62
C GLU A 159 -8.26 12.78 -7.72
N ASN A 160 -7.25 13.14 -6.93
CA ASN A 160 -7.25 14.44 -6.29
C ASN A 160 -7.01 15.53 -7.35
N THR A 161 -7.59 16.70 -7.14
CA THR A 161 -7.29 17.92 -7.90
C THR A 161 -7.03 19.07 -6.93
N LEU A 162 -6.48 20.20 -7.40
CA LEU A 162 -6.31 21.38 -6.54
C LEU A 162 -7.63 21.89 -5.94
N ASP A 163 -8.75 21.67 -6.62
CA ASP A 163 -10.08 22.10 -6.17
C ASP A 163 -10.77 21.02 -5.31
N ASN A 164 -10.35 19.76 -5.44
CA ASN A 164 -10.83 18.63 -4.64
C ASN A 164 -9.63 17.78 -4.19
N PRO A 165 -8.84 18.26 -3.20
CA PRO A 165 -7.54 17.65 -2.88
C PRO A 165 -7.63 16.36 -2.06
N ASP A 166 -8.83 16.01 -1.60
CA ASP A 166 -9.08 15.00 -0.56
C ASP A 166 -9.97 13.84 -1.04
N LEU A 167 -10.19 13.68 -2.35
CA LEU A 167 -11.04 12.61 -2.91
C LEU A 167 -10.48 11.21 -2.69
N VAL A 168 -9.16 11.09 -2.62
CA VAL A 168 -8.42 9.85 -2.33
C VAL A 168 -7.41 10.18 -1.24
N LYS A 169 -7.66 9.71 -0.02
CA LYS A 169 -6.76 9.87 1.14
C LYS A 169 -6.86 8.67 2.09
N PRO A 170 -5.81 8.40 2.90
CA PRO A 170 -5.83 7.31 3.85
C PRO A 170 -6.87 7.52 4.95
N GLU A 171 -7.55 6.45 5.32
CA GLU A 171 -8.46 6.40 6.46
C GLU A 171 -7.92 5.43 7.50
N LYS A 172 -7.76 5.90 8.74
CA LYS A 172 -7.25 5.10 9.85
C LYS A 172 -8.33 4.84 10.90
N ARG A 173 -8.44 3.61 11.37
CA ARG A 173 -9.34 3.21 12.46
C ARG A 173 -8.77 2.09 13.32
N GLU A 174 -9.22 2.01 14.56
CA GLU A 174 -8.97 0.85 15.42
C GLU A 174 -9.96 -0.27 15.07
N ILE A 175 -9.49 -1.51 15.11
CA ILE A 175 -10.32 -2.71 14.93
C ILE A 175 -10.31 -3.48 16.24
N SER A 176 -11.50 -3.68 16.80
CA SER A 176 -11.70 -4.58 17.93
C SER A 176 -11.49 -6.02 17.47
N ILE A 177 -10.49 -6.69 18.05
CA ILE A 177 -10.26 -8.12 17.83
C ILE A 177 -10.34 -8.86 19.16
N GLU A 178 -10.93 -10.05 19.14
CA GLU A 178 -10.77 -10.98 20.26
C GLU A 178 -9.32 -11.46 20.33
N SER A 179 -8.87 -11.81 21.54
CA SER A 179 -7.50 -12.27 21.74
C SER A 179 -7.25 -13.59 20.99
N THR A 180 -6.46 -13.53 19.92
CA THR A 180 -6.27 -14.65 18.97
C THR A 180 -4.84 -14.74 18.47
N SER A 181 -4.37 -15.94 18.16
CA SER A 181 -3.08 -16.16 17.49
C SER A 181 -3.17 -16.06 15.97
N THR A 182 -4.38 -16.14 15.40
CA THR A 182 -4.61 -16.12 13.95
C THR A 182 -5.78 -15.18 13.61
N PRO A 183 -5.57 -13.86 13.62
CA PRO A 183 -6.63 -12.92 13.29
C PRO A 183 -7.07 -13.07 11.83
N VAL A 184 -8.34 -12.81 11.57
CA VAL A 184 -8.90 -12.74 10.22
C VAL A 184 -9.18 -11.27 9.93
N VAL A 185 -8.76 -10.80 8.76
CA VAL A 185 -9.02 -9.45 8.28
C VAL A 185 -9.76 -9.51 6.95
N GLU A 186 -10.82 -8.73 6.82
CA GLU A 186 -11.47 -8.49 5.54
C GLU A 186 -10.74 -7.34 4.83
N VAL A 187 -10.29 -7.58 3.59
CA VAL A 187 -9.74 -6.55 2.71
C VAL A 187 -10.77 -6.29 1.62
N PRO A 188 -11.41 -5.10 1.59
CA PRO A 188 -12.40 -4.79 0.56
C PRO A 188 -11.83 -4.86 -0.85
N ALA A 189 -12.72 -4.95 -1.85
CA ALA A 189 -12.35 -4.88 -3.26
C ALA A 189 -11.53 -3.62 -3.53
N ARG A 190 -10.57 -3.70 -4.47
CA ARG A 190 -9.77 -2.55 -4.94
C ARG A 190 -9.26 -1.68 -3.79
N THR A 191 -8.54 -2.26 -2.83
CA THR A 191 -8.13 -1.55 -1.61
C THR A 191 -6.68 -1.84 -1.28
N PHE A 192 -5.95 -0.80 -0.88
CA PHE A 192 -4.68 -0.96 -0.19
C PHE A 192 -4.90 -0.80 1.31
N ALA A 193 -4.51 -1.80 2.10
CA ALA A 193 -4.70 -1.82 3.55
C ALA A 193 -3.39 -2.14 4.26
N ILE A 194 -3.11 -1.39 5.33
CA ILE A 194 -2.02 -1.66 6.26
C ILE A 194 -2.62 -1.94 7.63
N TYR A 195 -2.40 -3.15 8.15
CA TYR A 195 -2.77 -3.53 9.50
C TYR A 195 -1.53 -3.48 10.39
N ARG A 196 -1.62 -2.78 11.52
CA ARG A 196 -0.65 -2.92 12.63
C ARG A 196 -1.29 -3.78 13.71
N ILE A 197 -0.62 -4.86 14.10
CA ILE A 197 -1.17 -5.89 14.97
C ILE A 197 -0.21 -6.14 16.14
N ARG A 198 -0.74 -6.15 17.36
CA ARG A 198 -0.02 -6.41 18.61
C ARG A 198 -0.78 -7.34 19.55
#